data_AF-A0A8T3ZF45-F1
#
_entry.id   AF-A0A8T3ZF45-F1
#
_cell.length_a   1.000
_cell.length_b   1.000
_cell.length_c   1.000
_cell.angle_alpha   90.00
_cell.angle_beta   90.00
_cell.angle_gamma   90.00
#
_symmetry.space_group_name_H-M   'P 1'
#
loop_
_entity.id
_entity.type
_entity.pdbx_description
1 polymer ?
#
loop_
_entity_poly.entity_id
_entity_poly.type
_entity_poly.pdbx_seq_one_letter_code
_entity_poly.pdbx_strand_id
1 'polypeptide(L)'
;MIDWLASKVAISIAVLVIVSSISGFFYVQREAALDREAEQAADSLANWIDSFSSLGGETKANLTVGAGGNYAVPEQIGGKPVHLNISMGLVQITCGSRRASAGYLANVHLWLPEKGSYNASEFQSLDASHPWTGEIVQGDIVVFQRKDITASGAPSIATFAYVTG
;
A
#
# COMPACT_ATOMS: atom_id res chain seq x y z
N MET A 1 -63.89 -1.20 -0.13
CA MET A 1 -63.03 -0.23 -0.86
C MET A 1 -61.74 0.10 -0.09
N ILE A 2 -61.81 0.35 1.22
CA ILE A 2 -60.63 0.65 2.07
C ILE A 2 -59.64 -0.52 2.13
N ASP A 3 -60.09 -1.77 2.24
CA ASP A 3 -59.19 -2.96 2.29
C ASP A 3 -58.36 -3.18 1.02
N TRP A 4 -58.91 -2.81 -0.15
CA TRP A 4 -58.20 -2.91 -1.42
C TRP A 4 -57.11 -1.85 -1.58
N LEU A 5 -57.36 -0.63 -1.09
CA LEU A 5 -56.36 0.44 -1.02
C LEU A 5 -55.28 0.11 0.02
N ALA A 6 -55.66 -0.40 1.20
CA ALA A 6 -54.73 -0.82 2.24
C ALA A 6 -53.81 -1.97 1.78
N SER A 7 -54.35 -2.96 1.04
CA SER A 7 -53.57 -4.05 0.47
C SER A 7 -52.53 -3.55 -0.54
N LYS A 8 -52.90 -2.62 -1.43
CA LYS A 8 -51.97 -2.04 -2.40
C LYS A 8 -50.88 -1.21 -1.74
N VAL A 9 -51.23 -0.41 -0.73
CA VAL A 9 -50.26 0.38 0.04
C VAL A 9 -49.30 -0.53 0.82
N ALA A 10 -49.81 -1.61 1.43
CA ALA A 10 -48.98 -2.58 2.14
C ALA A 10 -47.98 -3.29 1.20
N ILE A 11 -48.41 -3.66 -0.01
CA ILE A 11 -47.54 -4.25 -1.04
C ILE A 11 -46.46 -3.25 -1.48
N SER A 12 -46.82 -1.98 -1.71
CA SER A 12 -45.84 -0.96 -2.09
C SER A 12 -44.80 -0.71 -1.00
N ILE A 13 -45.21 -0.66 0.28
CA ILE A 13 -44.29 -0.53 1.41
C ILE A 13 -43.39 -1.78 1.50
N ALA A 14 -43.96 -2.98 1.38
CA ALA A 14 -43.18 -4.22 1.40
C ALA A 14 -42.14 -4.26 0.27
N VAL A 15 -42.50 -3.84 -0.94
CA VAL A 15 -41.58 -3.74 -2.08
C VAL A 15 -40.47 -2.73 -1.81
N LEU A 16 -40.78 -1.55 -1.26
CA LEU A 16 -39.76 -0.55 -0.91
C LEU A 16 -38.80 -1.05 0.17
N VAL A 17 -39.31 -1.75 1.18
CA VAL A 17 -38.48 -2.36 2.23
C VAL A 17 -37.59 -3.46 1.64
N ILE A 18 -38.10 -4.30 0.75
CA ILE A 18 -37.31 -5.36 0.09
C ILE A 18 -36.23 -4.75 -0.80
N VAL A 19 -36.57 -3.77 -1.65
CA VAL A 19 -35.60 -3.14 -2.56
C VAL A 19 -34.51 -2.42 -1.77
N SER A 20 -34.86 -1.64 -0.75
CA SER A 20 -33.89 -0.96 0.11
C SER A 20 -32.99 -1.93 0.88
N SER A 21 -33.54 -3.04 1.37
CA SER A 21 -32.75 -4.10 2.03
C SER A 21 -31.76 -4.77 1.08
N ILE A 22 -32.20 -5.07 -0.16
CA ILE A 22 -31.34 -5.66 -1.20
C ILE A 22 -30.23 -4.68 -1.61
N SER A 23 -30.57 -3.41 -1.82
CA SER A 23 -29.58 -2.37 -2.11
C SER A 23 -28.57 -2.20 -0.98
N GLY A 24 -29.01 -2.23 0.28
CA GLY A 24 -28.13 -2.20 1.45
C GLY A 24 -27.20 -3.41 1.52
N PHE A 25 -27.70 -4.60 1.23
CA PHE A 25 -26.88 -5.83 1.17
C PHE A 25 -25.80 -5.76 0.09
N PHE A 26 -26.16 -5.35 -1.13
CA PHE A 26 -25.17 -5.17 -2.21
C PHE A 26 -24.17 -4.06 -1.91
N TYR A 27 -24.61 -2.99 -1.25
CA TYR A 27 -23.72 -1.92 -0.81
C TYR A 27 -22.68 -2.45 0.20
N VAL A 28 -23.11 -3.17 1.23
CA VAL A 28 -22.19 -3.77 2.22
C VAL A 28 -21.24 -4.78 1.58
N GLN A 29 -21.70 -5.61 0.65
CA GLN A 29 -20.83 -6.54 -0.06
C GLN A 29 -19.78 -5.82 -0.93
N ARG A 30 -20.18 -4.73 -1.60
CA ARG A 30 -19.25 -3.90 -2.37
C ARG A 30 -18.21 -3.26 -1.48
N GLU A 31 -18.62 -2.66 -0.36
CA GLU A 31 -17.69 -2.06 0.61
C GLU A 31 -16.69 -3.10 1.13
N ALA A 32 -17.16 -4.27 1.53
CA ALA A 32 -16.30 -5.37 1.97
C ALA A 32 -15.35 -5.89 0.87
N ALA A 33 -15.76 -5.87 -0.39
CA ALA A 33 -14.89 -6.23 -1.51
C ALA A 33 -13.77 -5.19 -1.73
N LEU A 34 -14.10 -3.90 -1.60
CA LEU A 34 -13.14 -2.81 -1.73
C LEU A 34 -12.14 -2.77 -0.57
N ASP A 35 -12.58 -3.07 0.65
CA ASP A 35 -11.70 -3.19 1.81
C ASP A 35 -10.70 -4.33 1.60
N ARG A 36 -11.18 -5.50 1.14
CA ARG A 36 -10.31 -6.64 0.80
C ARG A 36 -9.33 -6.33 -0.33
N GLU A 37 -9.75 -5.57 -1.34
CA GLU A 37 -8.86 -5.18 -2.44
C GLU A 37 -7.71 -4.30 -1.93
N ALA A 38 -8.00 -3.35 -1.03
CA ALA A 38 -6.98 -2.51 -0.40
C ALA A 38 -6.06 -3.33 0.52
N GLU A 39 -6.60 -4.26 1.31
CA GLU A 39 -5.82 -5.19 2.13
C GLU A 39 -4.89 -6.05 1.28
N GLN A 40 -5.42 -6.67 0.21
CA GLN A 40 -4.63 -7.49 -0.70
C GLN A 40 -3.51 -6.71 -1.39
N ALA A 41 -3.77 -5.46 -1.77
CA ALA A 41 -2.74 -4.60 -2.36
C ALA A 41 -1.63 -4.28 -1.34
N ALA A 42 -1.99 -4.00 -0.08
CA ALA A 42 -1.02 -3.73 0.97
C ALA A 42 -0.19 -4.99 1.30
N ASP A 43 -0.85 -6.14 1.48
CA ASP A 43 -0.20 -7.43 1.74
C ASP A 43 0.72 -7.84 0.58
N SER A 44 0.27 -7.67 -0.66
CA SER A 44 1.07 -7.99 -1.84
C SER A 44 2.32 -7.11 -1.91
N LEU A 45 2.21 -5.83 -1.55
CA LEU A 45 3.35 -4.92 -1.54
C LEU A 45 4.32 -5.29 -0.41
N ALA A 46 3.83 -5.57 0.80
CA ALA A 46 4.67 -6.01 1.92
C ALA A 46 5.44 -7.30 1.57
N ASN A 47 4.75 -8.29 1.02
CA ASN A 47 5.36 -9.53 0.55
C ASN A 47 6.38 -9.31 -0.57
N TRP A 48 6.12 -8.37 -1.48
CA TRP A 48 7.08 -8.00 -2.52
C TRP A 48 8.33 -7.35 -1.93
N ILE A 49 8.18 -6.44 -0.95
CA ILE A 49 9.31 -5.82 -0.24
C ILE A 49 10.17 -6.88 0.45
N ASP A 50 9.55 -7.83 1.14
CA ASP A 50 10.26 -8.94 1.80
C ASP A 50 10.97 -9.84 0.77
N SER A 51 10.28 -10.17 -0.31
CA SER A 51 10.84 -10.98 -1.40
C SER A 51 12.04 -10.29 -2.05
N PHE A 52 11.90 -9.03 -2.42
CA PHE A 52 12.99 -8.21 -2.96
C PHE A 52 14.15 -8.10 -1.96
N SER A 53 13.84 -7.92 -0.68
CA SER A 53 14.80 -7.84 0.41
C SER A 53 15.42 -9.18 0.81
N SER A 54 15.01 -10.29 0.21
CA SER A 54 15.66 -11.60 0.35
C SER A 54 16.54 -12.01 -0.84
N LEU A 55 16.53 -11.25 -1.94
CA LEU A 55 17.33 -11.56 -3.13
C LEU A 55 18.84 -11.56 -2.82
N GLY A 56 19.60 -12.44 -3.48
CA GLY A 56 21.06 -12.41 -3.39
C GLY A 56 21.66 -11.30 -4.25
N GLY A 57 22.64 -10.57 -3.70
CA GLY A 57 23.42 -9.57 -4.43
C GLY A 57 22.80 -8.18 -4.54
N GLU A 58 23.47 -7.32 -5.30
CA GLU A 58 22.99 -5.98 -5.65
C GLU A 58 21.91 -6.07 -6.73
N THR A 59 20.82 -5.33 -6.55
CA THR A 59 19.67 -5.34 -7.47
C THR A 59 18.92 -4.03 -7.34
N LYS A 60 18.25 -3.60 -8.41
CA LYS A 60 17.42 -2.39 -8.42
C LYS A 60 16.07 -2.71 -9.04
N ALA A 61 15.01 -2.21 -8.43
CA ALA A 61 13.65 -2.30 -8.95
C ALA A 61 12.90 -0.99 -8.70
N ASN A 62 11.98 -0.68 -9.59
CA ASN A 62 11.10 0.47 -9.46
C ASN A 62 9.71 0.01 -8.99
N LEU A 63 9.19 0.70 -7.99
CA LEU A 63 7.84 0.62 -7.49
C LEU A 63 7.07 1.85 -8.00
N THR A 64 5.91 1.63 -8.60
CA THR A 64 5.01 2.70 -9.06
C THR A 64 3.59 2.50 -8.55
N VAL A 65 2.85 3.59 -8.39
CA VAL A 65 1.39 3.56 -8.31
C VAL A 65 0.85 3.69 -9.74
N GLY A 66 0.20 2.65 -10.23
CA GLY A 66 -0.15 2.49 -11.65
C GLY A 66 0.94 1.79 -12.46
N ALA A 67 0.76 1.76 -13.78
CA ALA A 67 1.63 1.01 -14.69
C ALA A 67 3.04 1.64 -14.84
N GLY A 68 4.05 0.80 -15.08
CA GLY A 68 5.39 1.23 -15.52
C GLY A 68 6.56 0.80 -14.63
N GLY A 69 6.30 0.39 -13.37
CA GLY A 69 7.31 -0.16 -12.46
C GLY A 69 7.61 -1.64 -12.67
N ASN A 70 8.69 -2.13 -12.04
CA ASN A 70 8.94 -3.57 -11.85
C ASN A 70 7.87 -4.19 -10.95
N TYR A 71 7.39 -3.41 -9.98
CA TYR A 71 6.18 -3.70 -9.22
C TYR A 71 5.26 -2.50 -9.29
N ALA A 72 3.96 -2.77 -9.44
CA ALA A 72 2.94 -1.76 -9.57
C ALA A 72 1.84 -2.00 -8.55
N VAL A 73 1.57 -0.99 -7.72
CA VAL A 73 0.34 -0.95 -6.91
C VAL A 73 -0.79 -0.44 -7.80
N PRO A 74 -2.04 -0.93 -7.65
CA PRO A 74 -3.18 -0.40 -8.40
C PRO A 74 -3.27 1.12 -8.31
N GLU A 75 -3.55 1.79 -9.43
CA GLU A 75 -3.75 3.23 -9.47
C GLU A 75 -5.03 3.66 -8.74
N GLN A 76 -6.04 2.81 -8.77
CA GLN A 76 -7.35 3.07 -8.19
C GLN A 76 -7.94 1.80 -7.58
N ILE A 77 -8.69 1.97 -6.49
CA ILE A 77 -9.51 0.93 -5.87
C ILE A 77 -10.92 1.48 -5.74
N GLY A 78 -11.91 0.76 -6.29
CA GLY A 78 -13.30 1.23 -6.32
C GLY A 78 -13.52 2.57 -7.03
N GLY A 79 -12.66 2.91 -7.99
CA GLY A 79 -12.67 4.19 -8.71
C GLY A 79 -12.17 5.40 -7.91
N LYS A 80 -11.47 5.15 -6.79
CA LYS A 80 -10.77 6.19 -6.01
C LYS A 80 -9.27 6.06 -6.19
N PRO A 81 -8.52 7.17 -6.34
CA PRO A 81 -7.08 7.12 -6.45
C PRO A 81 -6.46 6.49 -5.22
N VAL A 82 -5.43 5.68 -5.46
CA VAL A 82 -4.62 5.07 -4.43
C VAL A 82 -3.47 6.00 -4.08
N HIS A 83 -3.26 6.13 -2.78
CA HIS A 83 -2.12 6.81 -2.20
C HIS A 83 -1.36 5.81 -1.32
N LEU A 84 -0.05 5.74 -1.49
CA LEU A 84 0.81 4.78 -0.80
C LEU A 84 1.73 5.51 0.18
N ASN A 85 1.91 4.94 1.36
CA ASN A 85 2.93 5.37 2.30
C ASN A 85 3.77 4.14 2.71
N ILE A 86 5.08 4.30 2.74
CA ILE A 86 6.03 3.27 3.16
C ILE A 86 6.80 3.83 4.34
N SER A 87 6.74 3.13 5.46
CA SER A 87 7.45 3.47 6.69
C SER A 87 8.17 2.23 7.21
N MET A 88 9.06 2.38 8.19
CA MET A 88 9.85 1.25 8.70
C MET A 88 8.96 0.07 9.14
N GLY A 89 8.99 -1.01 8.36
CA GLY A 89 8.26 -2.26 8.61
C GLY A 89 6.77 -2.21 8.28
N LEU A 90 6.26 -1.15 7.66
CA LEU A 90 4.83 -0.99 7.38
C LEU A 90 4.60 -0.29 6.05
N VAL A 91 3.74 -0.88 5.22
CA VAL A 91 3.13 -0.20 4.07
C VAL A 91 1.68 0.12 4.37
N GLN A 92 1.22 1.25 3.87
CA GLN A 92 -0.15 1.69 4.00
C GLN A 92 -0.69 2.17 2.67
N ILE A 93 -1.87 1.68 2.33
CA ILE A 93 -2.64 2.12 1.17
C ILE A 93 -3.85 2.90 1.67
N THR A 94 -4.03 4.10 1.12
CA THR A 94 -5.17 4.97 1.41
C THR A 94 -5.93 5.23 0.11
N CYS A 95 -7.25 5.04 0.11
CA CYS A 95 -8.10 5.32 -1.04
C CYS A 95 -9.46 5.89 -0.60
N GLY A 96 -9.62 7.22 -0.75
CA GLY A 96 -10.77 7.93 -0.18
C GLY A 96 -10.78 7.87 1.35
N SER A 97 -11.82 7.29 1.95
CA SER A 97 -11.92 7.10 3.40
C SER A 97 -11.34 5.77 3.89
N ARG A 98 -10.90 4.89 2.98
CA ARG A 98 -10.36 3.57 3.32
C ARG A 98 -8.87 3.65 3.56
N ARG A 99 -8.41 2.82 4.50
CA ARG A 99 -7.01 2.63 4.83
C ARG A 99 -6.77 1.14 5.09
N ALA A 100 -5.84 0.57 4.34
CA ALA A 100 -5.31 -0.76 4.58
C ALA A 100 -3.82 -0.65 4.93
N SER A 101 -3.32 -1.57 5.74
CA SER A 101 -1.91 -1.56 6.14
C SER A 101 -1.41 -2.98 6.31
N ALA A 102 -0.18 -3.22 5.87
CA ALA A 102 0.46 -4.52 5.95
C ALA A 102 1.90 -4.33 6.44
N GLY A 103 2.31 -5.20 7.38
CA GLY A 103 3.67 -5.21 7.89
C GLY A 103 4.60 -6.01 6.99
N TYR A 104 5.85 -5.57 6.85
CA TYR A 104 6.92 -6.33 6.22
C TYR A 104 8.07 -6.51 7.21
N LEU A 105 8.83 -7.60 7.07
CA LEU A 105 9.89 -7.99 8.02
C LEU A 105 11.26 -7.43 7.65
N ALA A 106 11.46 -7.12 6.37
CA ALA A 106 12.72 -6.60 5.87
C ALA A 106 13.13 -5.28 6.52
N ASN A 107 14.42 -5.14 6.81
CA ASN A 107 14.98 -3.86 7.20
C ASN A 107 15.21 -3.01 5.95
N VAL A 108 14.35 -2.01 5.74
CA VAL A 108 14.40 -1.10 4.58
C VAL A 108 14.77 0.29 5.05
N HIS A 109 15.85 0.81 4.49
CA HIS A 109 16.40 2.13 4.78
C HIS A 109 15.81 3.17 3.81
N LEU A 110 15.20 4.22 4.34
CA LEU A 110 14.34 5.13 3.55
C LEU A 110 15.13 6.33 2.98
N TRP A 111 16.32 6.07 2.46
CA TRP A 111 17.24 7.07 1.90
C TRP A 111 18.13 6.48 0.81
N LEU A 112 18.77 7.36 0.03
CA LEU A 112 19.75 6.96 -0.98
C LEU A 112 21.15 6.91 -0.37
N PRO A 113 21.82 5.75 -0.34
CA PRO A 113 23.17 5.67 0.19
C PRO A 113 24.20 6.24 -0.78
N GLU A 114 24.98 7.21 -0.29
CA GLU A 114 26.20 7.65 -0.95
C GLU A 114 27.20 6.49 -1.06
N LYS A 115 28.13 6.55 -2.02
CA LYS A 115 29.20 5.56 -2.14
C LYS A 115 30.17 5.75 -0.97
N GLY A 116 30.34 4.73 -0.12
CA GLY A 116 31.29 4.79 0.98
C GLY A 116 31.16 3.64 1.98
N SER A 117 32.02 3.67 3.00
CA SER A 117 31.89 2.83 4.20
C SER A 117 31.29 3.68 5.31
N TYR A 118 30.34 3.12 6.06
CA TYR A 118 29.70 3.78 7.18
C TYR A 118 30.11 3.05 8.47
N ASN A 119 30.37 3.77 9.55
CA ASN A 119 30.39 3.11 10.86
C ASN A 119 28.94 2.92 11.39
N ALA A 120 28.77 2.08 12.42
CA ALA A 120 27.44 1.76 12.97
C ALA A 120 26.65 3.02 13.37
N SER A 121 27.32 3.95 14.07
CA SER A 121 26.68 5.16 14.60
C SER A 121 26.27 6.14 13.51
N GLU A 122 27.09 6.30 12.47
CA GLU A 122 26.77 7.12 11.31
C GLU A 122 25.57 6.55 10.56
N PHE A 123 25.58 5.25 10.31
CA PHE A 123 24.51 4.57 9.60
C PHE A 123 23.18 4.71 10.35
N GLN A 124 23.18 4.49 11.66
CA GLN A 124 21.99 4.68 12.50
C GLN A 124 21.51 6.14 12.53
N SER A 125 22.45 7.10 12.54
CA SER A 125 22.11 8.53 12.52
C SER A 125 21.48 8.93 11.19
N LEU A 126 21.97 8.38 10.07
CA LEU A 126 21.41 8.58 8.74
C LEU A 126 20.01 7.97 8.62
N ASP A 127 19.80 6.75 9.14
CA ASP A 127 18.47 6.15 9.20
C ASP A 127 17.48 7.04 9.98
N ALA A 128 17.91 7.55 11.14
CA ALA A 128 17.09 8.40 11.98
C ALA A 128 16.80 9.77 11.35
N SER A 129 17.72 10.31 10.53
CA SER A 129 17.55 11.61 9.87
C SER A 129 16.73 11.57 8.59
N HIS A 130 16.48 10.38 8.04
CA HIS A 130 15.70 10.19 6.81
C HIS A 130 14.45 9.33 7.03
N PRO A 131 13.52 9.74 7.91
CA PRO A 131 12.21 9.12 7.94
C PRO A 131 11.49 9.42 6.63
N TRP A 132 10.82 8.41 6.06
CA TRP A 132 9.95 8.66 4.93
C TRP A 132 8.73 9.47 5.38
N THR A 133 8.58 10.68 4.86
CA THR A 133 7.48 11.58 5.24
C THR A 133 6.51 11.87 4.11
N GLY A 134 6.73 11.29 2.92
CA GLY A 134 5.95 11.55 1.71
C GLY A 134 4.84 10.54 1.46
N GLU A 135 3.78 10.99 0.81
CA GLU A 135 2.80 10.11 0.18
C GLU A 135 3.22 9.87 -1.27
N ILE A 136 3.19 8.62 -1.70
CA ILE A 136 3.51 8.18 -3.06
C ILE A 136 2.19 8.12 -3.83
N VAL A 137 2.11 8.86 -4.92
CA VAL A 137 0.93 8.94 -5.77
C VAL A 137 1.24 8.49 -7.20
N GLN A 138 0.22 8.48 -8.05
CA GLN A 138 0.40 8.16 -9.47
C GLN A 138 1.46 9.07 -10.11
N GLY A 139 2.40 8.46 -10.82
CA GLY A 139 3.51 9.15 -11.47
C GLY A 139 4.79 9.20 -10.65
N ASP A 140 4.71 9.00 -9.33
CA ASP A 140 5.90 8.86 -8.50
C ASP A 140 6.60 7.53 -8.76
N ILE A 141 7.92 7.58 -8.78
CA ILE A 141 8.77 6.40 -8.90
C ILE A 141 9.53 6.24 -7.59
N VAL A 142 9.24 5.16 -6.87
CA VAL A 142 10.03 4.73 -5.73
C VAL A 142 11.03 3.69 -6.19
N VAL A 143 12.30 3.98 -5.97
CA VAL A 143 13.37 3.05 -6.31
C VAL A 143 13.69 2.22 -5.08
N PHE A 144 13.57 0.91 -5.23
CA PHE A 144 14.11 -0.08 -4.31
C PHE A 144 15.47 -0.53 -4.82
N GLN A 145 16.50 -0.40 -3.99
CA GLN A 145 17.85 -0.77 -4.34
C GLN A 145 18.47 -1.61 -3.23
N ARG A 146 18.90 -2.82 -3.57
CA ARG A 146 19.85 -3.58 -2.79
C ARG A 146 21.25 -3.18 -3.19
N LYS A 147 22.08 -2.87 -2.22
CA LYS A 147 23.45 -2.42 -2.46
C LYS A 147 24.36 -2.99 -1.38
N ASP A 148 25.58 -3.34 -1.77
CA ASP A 148 26.62 -3.66 -0.81
C ASP A 148 27.02 -2.37 -0.08
N ILE A 149 26.99 -2.45 1.25
CA ILE A 149 27.49 -1.42 2.15
C ILE A 149 28.49 -2.04 3.10
N THR A 150 29.53 -1.30 3.45
CA THR A 150 30.40 -1.67 4.55
C THR A 150 29.92 -0.90 5.77
N ALA A 151 29.04 -1.52 6.57
CA ALA A 151 28.61 -0.99 7.85
C ALA A 151 29.46 -1.63 8.95
N SER A 152 30.26 -0.84 9.67
CA SER A 152 31.11 -1.35 10.78
C SER A 152 32.20 -2.33 10.36
N GLY A 153 32.75 -2.18 9.15
CA GLY A 153 33.92 -2.93 8.68
C GLY A 153 33.66 -4.30 8.06
N ALA A 154 32.40 -4.77 8.06
CA ALA A 154 31.99 -5.95 7.31
C ALA A 154 31.11 -5.56 6.12
N PRO A 155 31.35 -6.09 4.91
CA PRO A 155 30.45 -5.92 3.79
C PRO A 155 29.13 -6.65 4.08
N SER A 156 28.03 -5.95 3.89
CA SER A 156 26.67 -6.46 4.04
C SER A 156 25.78 -5.88 2.95
N ILE A 157 24.84 -6.68 2.43
CA ILE A 157 23.83 -6.18 1.50
C ILE A 157 22.67 -5.61 2.32
N ALA A 158 22.31 -4.36 2.05
CA ALA A 158 21.15 -3.70 2.66
C ALA A 158 20.15 -3.24 1.58
N THR A 159 18.88 -3.15 1.95
CA THR A 159 17.81 -2.66 1.07
C THR A 159 17.51 -1.21 1.37
N PHE A 160 17.48 -0.39 0.33
CA PHE A 160 17.18 1.03 0.37
C PHE A 160 15.94 1.34 -0.47
N ALA A 161 15.13 2.29 -0.03
CA ALA A 161 14.00 2.81 -0.79
C ALA A 161 14.01 4.34 -0.79
N TYR A 162 13.86 4.95 -1.96
CA TYR A 162 13.88 6.41 -2.11
C TYR A 162 13.07 6.85 -3.34
N VAL A 163 12.43 8.03 -3.29
CA VAL A 163 11.71 8.60 -4.44
C VAL A 163 12.72 9.21 -5.42
N THR A 164 12.49 9.00 -6.72
CA THR A 164 13.15 9.78 -7.78
C THR A 164 12.14 10.76 -8.36
N GLY A 165 12.39 12.06 -8.17
CA GLY A 165 11.68 13.15 -8.85
C GLY A 165 12.32 13.53 -10.16
#